data_AF-A0A816Q6J9-F1
#
_entry.id   AF-A0A816Q6J9-F1
#
_cell.length_a   1.000
_cell.length_b   1.000
_cell.length_c   1.000
_cell.angle_alpha   90.00
_cell.angle_beta   90.00
_cell.angle_gamma   90.00
#
_symmetry.space_group_name_H-M   'P 1'
#
loop_
_entity.id
_entity.type
_entity.pdbx_description
1 polymer ?
#
loop_
_entity_poly.entity_id
_entity_poly.type
_entity_poly.pdbx_seq_one_letter_code
_entity_poly.pdbx_strand_id
1 'polypeptide(L)' 'MEVKTSNSPSFGWKSIMAAQDLLRAGLRRRIGSGYNTRVWSDSWIHVTPPWPPKDNGSHRDHDMFVNQLIDQSSKT' A
#
# COMPACT_ATOMS: atom_id res chain seq x y z
N MET A 1 13.57 -5.86 -6.00
CA MET A 1 14.36 -4.62 -6.19
C MET A 1 15.38 -4.58 -5.07
N GLU A 2 16.57 -5.13 -5.31
CA GLU A 2 17.67 -5.11 -4.36
C GLU A 2 18.54 -3.90 -4.68
N VAL A 3 18.58 -2.93 -3.75
CA VAL A 3 19.47 -1.78 -3.87
C VAL A 3 20.81 -2.21 -3.29
N LYS A 4 21.78 -2.52 -4.15
CA LYS A 4 23.18 -2.69 -3.77
C LYS A 4 23.75 -1.31 -3.44
N THR A 5 23.59 -0.92 -2.17
CA THR A 5 24.35 0.10 -1.42
C THR A 5 24.88 1.31 -2.20
N SER A 6 24.28 2.47 -1.94
CA SER A 6 24.92 3.77 -2.19
C SER A 6 26.21 3.90 -1.37
N ASN A 7 27.21 4.62 -1.89
CA ASN A 7 28.58 4.67 -1.36
C ASN A 7 28.72 5.34 0.03
N SER A 8 27.63 5.87 0.61
CA SER A 8 27.53 6.34 2.01
C SER A 8 26.06 6.67 2.36
N PRO A 9 25.23 5.68 2.74
CA PRO A 9 23.84 5.94 3.11
C PRO A 9 23.77 6.67 4.46
N SER A 10 22.80 7.58 4.59
CA SER A 10 22.50 8.20 5.89
C SER A 10 22.13 7.14 6.92
N PHE A 11 22.27 7.47 8.22
CA PHE A 11 21.93 6.53 9.29
C PHE A 11 20.48 6.02 9.17
N GLY A 12 19.53 6.91 8.84
CA GLY A 12 18.14 6.51 8.58
C GLY A 12 17.99 5.50 7.45
N TRP A 13 18.76 5.66 6.37
CA TRP A 13 18.72 4.72 5.24
C TRP A 13 19.34 3.36 5.58
N LYS A 14 20.39 3.34 6.42
CA LYS A 14 20.95 2.10 6.97
C LYS A 14 19.91 1.36 7.83
N SER A 15 19.18 2.07 8.70
CA SER A 15 18.13 1.49 9.53
C SER A 15 16.97 0.93 8.71
N ILE A 16 16.56 1.61 7.64
CA ILE A 16 15.51 1.12 6.73
C ILE A 16 15.96 -0.13 5.97
N MET A 17 17.21 -0.17 5.49
CA MET A 17 17.77 -1.38 4.87
C MET A 17 17.85 -2.55 5.87
N ALA A 18 18.27 -2.30 7.11
CA ALA A 18 18.33 -3.33 8.16
C ALA A 18 16.92 -3.87 8.51
N ALA A 19 15.91 -3.01 8.50
CA ALA A 19 14.52 -3.39 8.73
C ALA A 19 13.83 -3.99 7.49
N GLN A 20 14.50 -4.10 6.34
CA GLN A 20 13.87 -4.50 5.09
C GLN A 20 13.20 -5.88 5.18
N ASP A 21 13.86 -6.86 5.79
CA ASP A 21 13.30 -8.21 5.93
C ASP A 21 12.12 -8.25 6.91
N LEU A 22 12.19 -7.45 7.98
CA LEU A 22 11.08 -7.26 8.90
C LEU A 22 9.86 -6.63 8.20
N LEU A 23 10.09 -5.61 7.37
CA LEU A 23 9.04 -4.99 6.58
C LEU A 23 8.46 -5.97 5.56
N ARG A 24 9.30 -6.78 4.90
CA ARG A 24 8.83 -7.83 3.97
C ARG A 24 7.97 -8.87 4.69
N ALA A 25 8.29 -9.23 5.93
CA ALA A 25 7.51 -10.17 6.73
C ALA A 25 6.20 -9.56 7.27
N GLY A 26 6.20 -8.27 7.61
CA GLY A 26 5.04 -7.59 8.21
C GLY A 26 4.06 -6.97 7.20
N LEU A 27 4.53 -6.58 6.01
CA LEU A 27 3.68 -5.98 4.97
C LEU A 27 2.78 -7.03 4.35
N ARG A 28 1.49 -6.99 4.70
CA ARG A 28 0.52 -8.00 4.26
C ARG A 28 0.01 -7.82 2.83
N ARG A 29 -0.02 -6.59 2.31
CA ARG A 29 -0.56 -6.25 0.98
C ARG A 29 0.07 -4.96 0.46
N ARG A 30 0.38 -4.92 -0.83
CA ARG A 30 0.86 -3.72 -1.53
C ARG A 30 -0.16 -3.35 -2.61
N ILE A 31 -0.78 -2.17 -2.48
CA ILE A 31 -1.79 -1.66 -3.44
C ILE A 31 -1.15 -1.20 -4.75
N GLY A 32 0.05 -0.61 -4.68
CA GLY A 32 0.73 -0.07 -5.85
C GLY A 32 -0.02 1.12 -6.45
N SER A 33 -0.35 1.04 -7.73
CA SER A 33 -1.03 2.11 -8.48
C SER A 33 -2.56 2.15 -8.29
N GLY A 34 -3.14 1.15 -7.62
CA GLY A 34 -4.58 1.10 -7.31
C GLY A 34 -5.51 0.74 -8.46
N TYR A 35 -5.02 0.61 -9.71
CA TYR A 35 -5.86 0.27 -10.88
C TYR A 35 -6.40 -1.17 -10.86
N ASN A 36 -5.77 -2.06 -10.09
CA ASN A 36 -6.17 -3.47 -9.98
C ASN A 36 -6.81 -3.80 -8.62
N THR A 37 -7.12 -2.80 -7.79
CA THR A 37 -7.75 -3.04 -6.48
C THR A 37 -9.09 -2.33 -6.44
N ARG A 38 -10.17 -3.11 -6.25
CA ARG A 38 -11.53 -2.56 -6.08
C ARG A 38 -11.72 -2.08 -4.66
N VAL A 39 -12.23 -0.86 -4.50
CA VAL A 39 -12.38 -0.22 -3.19
C VAL A 39 -13.27 -1.06 -2.27
N TRP A 40 -14.41 -1.53 -2.77
CA TRP A 40 -15.42 -2.15 -1.90
C TRP A 40 -15.42 -3.68 -1.91
N SER A 41 -14.88 -4.30 -2.97
CA SER A 41 -14.89 -5.76 -3.12
C SER A 41 -13.63 -6.40 -2.54
N ASP A 42 -12.48 -5.73 -2.66
CA ASP A 42 -11.22 -6.33 -2.24
C ASP A 42 -11.01 -6.13 -0.74
N SER A 43 -10.49 -7.16 -0.07
CA SER A 43 -10.06 -7.06 1.34
C SER A 43 -8.67 -6.44 1.42
N TRP A 44 -8.59 -5.12 1.16
CA TRP A 44 -7.32 -4.41 1.07
C TRP A 44 -6.96 -3.60 2.32
N ILE A 45 -7.81 -3.61 3.35
CA ILE A 45 -7.50 -3.06 4.67
C ILE A 45 -6.73 -4.09 5.50
N HIS A 46 -5.63 -3.67 6.11
CA HIS A 46 -4.73 -4.49 6.94
C HIS A 46 -5.29 -4.77 8.35
N VAL A 47 -6.53 -5.22 8.43
CA VAL A 47 -7.11 -5.78 9.66
C VAL A 47 -6.86 -7.30 9.71
N THR A 48 -6.98 -7.92 10.89
CA THR A 48 -6.91 -9.39 11.04
C THR A 48 -8.29 -9.90 11.49
N PRO A 49 -9.00 -10.71 10.69
CA PRO A 49 -8.69 -11.08 9.30
C PRO A 49 -8.77 -9.86 8.36
N PRO A 50 -8.32 -9.93 7.09
CA PRO A 50 -8.51 -8.84 6.14
C PRO A 50 -10.01 -8.71 5.81
N TRP A 51 -10.54 -7.49 5.84
CA TRP A 51 -11.94 -7.21 5.48
C TRP A 51 -11.98 -6.12 4.41
N PRO A 52 -13.02 -6.10 3.55
CA PRO A 52 -13.30 -4.93 2.73
C PRO A 52 -13.70 -3.73 3.61
N PRO A 53 -13.57 -2.49 3.10
CA PRO A 53 -14.02 -1.30 3.82
C PRO A 53 -15.50 -1.35 4.19
N LYS A 54 -15.81 -1.08 5.47
CA LYS A 54 -17.19 -0.91 5.94
C LYS A 54 -17.76 0.40 5.40
N ASP A 55 -19.00 0.39 4.94
CA ASP A 55 -19.76 1.59 4.57
C ASP A 55 -20.56 2.12 5.73
N ASN A 56 -21.02 3.35 5.51
CA ASN A 56 -22.06 4.00 6.26
C ASN A 56 -23.45 3.96 5.55
N GLY A 57 -23.70 2.99 4.65
CA GLY A 57 -25.04 2.74 4.08
C GLY A 57 -25.52 3.59 2.90
N SER A 58 -24.64 4.30 2.18
CA SER A 58 -25.00 5.05 0.97
C SER A 58 -24.77 4.23 -0.32
N HIS A 59 -25.48 4.57 -1.40
CA HIS A 59 -25.29 3.96 -2.73
C HIS A 59 -23.80 3.98 -3.12
N ARG A 60 -23.23 2.79 -3.33
CA ARG A 60 -21.82 2.61 -3.73
C ARG A 60 -21.71 2.38 -5.23
N ASP A 61 -20.66 2.96 -5.81
CA ASP A 61 -20.12 2.50 -7.07
C ASP A 61 -19.25 1.24 -6.82
N HIS A 62 -19.76 0.07 -7.22
CA HIS A 62 -19.06 -1.21 -7.07
C HIS A 62 -17.84 -1.36 -7.99
N ASP A 63 -17.77 -0.53 -9.04
CA ASP A 63 -16.68 -0.51 -10.01
C ASP A 63 -15.60 0.52 -9.66
N MET A 64 -15.69 1.14 -8.48
CA MET A 64 -14.68 2.06 -7.98
C MET A 64 -13.36 1.36 -7.66
N PHE A 65 -12.28 1.86 -8.25
CA PHE A 65 -10.91 1.39 -8.03
C PHE A 65 -10.13 2.33 -7.10
N VAL A 66 -9.14 1.79 -6.39
CA VAL A 66 -8.35 2.55 -5.41
C VAL A 66 -7.54 3.68 -6.05
N ASN A 67 -7.18 3.57 -7.34
CA ASN A 67 -6.48 4.64 -8.06
C ASN A 67 -7.27 5.96 -8.08
N GLN A 68 -8.60 5.91 -8.00
CA GLN A 68 -9.46 7.11 -7.98
C GLN A 68 -9.41 7.83 -6.62
N LEU A 69 -8.94 7.15 -5.56
CA LEU A 69 -8.70 7.75 -4.24
C LEU A 69 -7.28 8.32 -4.10
N ILE A 70 -6.39 8.02 -5.04
CA ILE A 70 -5.00 8.46 -5.01
C ILE A 70 -4.90 9.73 -5.84
N ASP A 71 -4.45 10.82 -5.23
CA ASP A 71 -4.11 12.02 -5.97
C ASP A 71 -2.85 11.78 -6.83
N GLN A 72 -3.06 11.62 -8.13
CA GLN A 72 -1.99 11.36 -9.09
C GLN A 72 -1.16 12.60 -9.41
N SER A 73 -1.68 13.80 -9.12
CA SER A 73 -0.98 15.07 -9.36
C SER A 73 0.17 15.32 -8.37
N SER A 74 0.15 14.63 -7.22
CA SER A 74 1.22 14.67 -6.21
C SER A 74 2.51 13.96 -6.62
N LYS A 75 2.51 13.30 -7.78
CA LYS A 75 3.64 12.51 -8.28
C LYS A 75 4.62 13.40 -9.06
N THR A 76 5.18 14.39 -8.39
CA THR A 76 6.26 15.25 -8.89
C THR A 76 7.62 14.63 -8.67
#